data_AF-A0A7C1V209-F1
#
_entry.id   AF-A0A7C1V209-F1
#
_cell.length_a   1.000
_cell.length_b   1.000
_cell.length_c   1.000
_cell.angle_alpha   90.00
_cell.angle_beta   90.00
_cell.angle_gamma   90.00
#
_symmetry.space_group_name_H-M   'P 1'
#
loop_
_entity.id
_entity.type
_entity.pdbx_description
1 polymer ?
#
loop_
_entity_poly.entity_id
_entity_poly.type
_entity_poly.pdbx_seq_one_letter_code
_entity_poly.pdbx_strand_id
1 'polypeptide(L)'
;FILTLTSGEVVKVPLKEVKSYARPNCHYCEDLTADYADISVGSIGSPSGWSSVITRSKKGHKIYKDAVKAGLIESKNLKDIKPGLGLLERIAGSKRKGCKPIILDKKKE
;
A
#
# COMPACT_ATOMS: atom_id res chain seq x y z
N PHE A 1 -7.86 11.09 7.25
CA PHE A 1 -8.27 11.50 5.89
C PHE A 1 -7.94 12.95 5.70
N ILE A 2 -7.47 13.32 4.52
CA ILE A 2 -7.12 14.68 4.14
C ILE A 2 -7.99 15.03 2.95
N LEU A 3 -8.72 16.13 3.05
CA LEU A 3 -9.60 16.66 2.01
C LEU A 3 -8.99 17.98 1.54
N THR A 4 -8.75 18.11 0.24
CA THR A 4 -8.31 19.37 -0.37
C THR A 4 -9.47 19.91 -1.19
N LEU A 5 -10.03 21.04 -0.77
CA LEU A 5 -11.16 21.68 -1.45
C LEU A 5 -10.69 22.46 -2.69
N THR A 6 -11.61 22.75 -3.61
CA THR A 6 -11.31 23.57 -4.80
C THR A 6 -10.88 25.00 -4.44
N SER A 7 -11.24 25.49 -3.26
CA SER A 7 -10.76 26.75 -2.69
C SER A 7 -9.28 26.70 -2.27
N GLY A 8 -8.66 25.52 -2.24
CA GLY A 8 -7.31 25.29 -1.69
C GLY A 8 -7.29 25.01 -0.19
N GLU A 9 -8.44 25.09 0.49
CA GLU A 9 -8.54 24.76 1.91
C GLU A 9 -8.28 23.26 2.15
N VAL A 10 -7.56 22.94 3.24
CA VAL A 10 -7.25 21.57 3.65
C VAL A 10 -7.95 21.22 4.95
N VAL A 11 -8.88 20.27 4.88
CA VAL A 11 -9.59 19.73 6.05
C VAL A 11 -9.00 18.36 6.41
N LYS A 12 -8.66 18.17 7.69
CA LYS A 12 -8.09 16.92 8.22
C LYS A 12 -9.07 16.25 9.15
N VAL A 13 -9.45 15.01 8.83
CA VAL A 13 -10.33 14.18 9.66
C VAL A 13 -9.53 13.01 10.25
N PRO A 14 -9.52 12.82 11.58
CA PRO A 14 -8.83 11.70 12.22
C PRO A 14 -9.31 10.34 11.71
N LEU A 15 -8.38 9.39 11.50
CA LEU A 15 -8.74 8.04 11.02
C LEU A 15 -9.70 7.30 11.97
N LYS A 16 -9.59 7.53 13.29
CA LYS A 16 -10.43 6.90 14.30
C LYS A 16 -11.93 7.19 14.12
N GLU A 17 -12.27 8.37 13.58
CA GLU A 17 -13.66 8.81 13.42
C GLU A 17 -14.34 8.18 12.21
N VAL A 18 -13.56 7.70 11.24
CA VAL A 18 -14.08 7.19 9.97
C VAL A 18 -13.83 5.70 9.75
N LYS A 19 -13.08 5.07 10.65
CA LYS A 19 -12.75 3.64 10.59
C LYS A 19 -14.01 2.76 10.57
N SER A 20 -15.09 3.19 11.22
CA SER A 20 -16.38 2.51 11.25
C SER A 20 -17.06 2.41 9.87
N TYR A 21 -16.73 3.30 8.93
CA TYR A 21 -17.30 3.30 7.58
C TYR A 21 -16.57 2.35 6.62
N ALA A 22 -15.51 1.66 7.05
CA ALA A 22 -14.82 0.68 6.23
C ALA A 22 -15.75 -0.49 5.87
N ARG A 23 -15.62 -1.02 4.65
CA ARG A 23 -16.39 -2.21 4.24
C ARG A 23 -16.06 -3.39 5.16
N PRO A 24 -17.05 -4.14 5.67
CA PRO A 24 -16.81 -5.25 6.58
C PRO A 24 -15.79 -6.27 6.05
N ASN A 25 -15.82 -6.56 4.76
CA ASN A 25 -14.93 -7.54 4.10
C ASN A 25 -13.45 -7.13 4.15
N CYS A 26 -13.14 -5.84 4.24
CA CYS A 26 -11.76 -5.37 4.34
C CYS A 26 -11.08 -5.83 5.64
N HIS A 27 -11.85 -6.19 6.68
CA HIS A 27 -11.32 -6.71 7.93
C HIS A 27 -10.82 -8.15 7.84
N TYR A 28 -11.01 -8.83 6.71
CA TYR A 28 -10.50 -10.19 6.47
C TYR A 28 -9.31 -10.19 5.49
N CYS A 29 -9.00 -9.04 4.87
CA CYS A 29 -7.94 -8.91 3.88
C CYS A 29 -6.60 -8.65 4.57
N GLU A 30 -5.67 -9.60 4.45
CA GLU A 30 -4.33 -9.49 5.03
C GLU A 30 -3.30 -8.80 4.13
N ASP A 31 -3.61 -8.65 2.85
CA ASP A 31 -2.69 -8.11 1.85
C ASP A 31 -2.73 -6.58 1.80
N LEU A 32 -1.66 -5.91 2.23
CA LEU A 32 -1.52 -4.45 2.11
C LEU A 32 -0.94 -4.03 0.74
N THR A 33 -0.04 -4.84 0.20
CA THR A 33 0.92 -4.43 -0.84
C THR A 33 0.69 -5.11 -2.17
N ALA A 34 -0.50 -5.67 -2.40
CA ALA A 34 -0.86 -6.41 -3.60
C ALA A 34 0.19 -7.49 -3.90
N ASP A 35 0.28 -8.49 -3.02
CA ASP A 35 1.37 -9.46 -2.96
C ASP A 35 1.50 -10.33 -4.21
N TYR A 36 0.45 -10.40 -5.02
CA TYR A 36 0.37 -11.19 -6.25
C TYR A 36 0.58 -10.37 -7.53
N ALA A 37 0.83 -9.06 -7.44
CA ALA A 37 1.08 -8.23 -8.62
C ALA A 37 2.51 -8.40 -9.16
N ASP A 38 2.71 -8.24 -10.47
CA ASP A 38 4.05 -8.15 -11.06
C ASP A 38 4.85 -6.95 -10.50
N ILE A 39 4.15 -5.82 -10.33
CA ILE A 39 4.64 -4.55 -9.78
C ILE A 39 3.54 -3.99 -8.87
N SER A 40 3.90 -3.67 -7.62
CA SER A 40 3.02 -3.01 -6.66
C SER A 40 3.49 -1.57 -6.45
N VAL A 41 2.56 -0.61 -6.44
CA VAL A 41 2.86 0.83 -6.29
C VAL A 41 1.98 1.42 -5.18
N GLY A 42 2.56 2.19 -4.27
CA GLY A 42 1.82 2.87 -3.20
C GLY A 42 2.63 4.00 -2.56
N SER A 43 2.03 4.78 -1.64
CA SER A 43 2.68 5.96 -1.06
C SER A 43 3.49 5.68 0.22
N ILE A 44 3.12 4.66 0.98
CA ILE A 44 3.70 4.39 2.31
C ILE A 44 5.19 4.10 2.19
N GLY A 45 6.00 4.82 2.97
CA GLY A 45 7.47 4.69 2.99
C GLY A 45 8.19 5.74 2.13
N SER A 46 7.52 6.30 1.13
CA SER A 46 8.07 7.34 0.25
C SER A 46 7.71 8.76 0.72
N PRO A 47 8.52 9.76 0.37
CA PRO A 47 8.21 11.17 0.58
C PRO A 47 7.08 11.64 -0.34
N SER A 48 6.53 12.83 -0.07
CA SER A 48 5.55 13.47 -0.95
C SER A 48 6.10 13.62 -2.37
N GLY A 49 5.25 13.35 -3.38
CA GLY A 49 5.65 13.35 -4.79
C GLY A 49 6.35 12.07 -5.26
N TRP A 50 6.62 11.11 -4.37
CA TRP A 50 7.23 9.82 -4.71
C TRP A 50 6.29 8.66 -4.40
N SER A 51 6.56 7.51 -5.03
CA SER A 51 5.87 6.24 -4.75
C SER A 51 6.88 5.19 -4.28
N SER A 52 6.45 4.34 -3.36
CA SER A 52 7.09 3.07 -3.05
C SER A 52 6.72 2.05 -4.12
N VAL A 53 7.73 1.43 -4.74
CA VAL A 53 7.54 0.43 -5.80
C VAL A 53 8.17 -0.90 -5.38
N ILE A 54 7.40 -1.98 -5.44
CA ILE A 54 7.87 -3.35 -5.18
C ILE A 54 7.70 -4.15 -6.48
N THR A 55 8.81 -4.62 -7.05
CA THR A 55 8.78 -5.55 -8.21
C THR A 55 8.86 -6.98 -7.71
N ARG A 56 7.98 -7.87 -8.17
CA ARG A 56 7.90 -9.26 -7.67
C ARG A 56 8.26 -10.30 -8.71
N SER A 57 7.66 -10.21 -9.90
CA SER A 57 7.93 -11.16 -10.97
C SER A 57 9.12 -10.74 -11.83
N LYS A 58 9.69 -11.69 -12.58
CA LYS A 58 10.75 -11.42 -13.57
C LYS A 58 10.30 -10.38 -14.60
N LYS A 59 9.04 -10.47 -15.04
CA LYS A 59 8.44 -9.54 -16.01
C LYS A 59 8.31 -8.14 -15.41
N GLY A 60 7.77 -8.03 -14.18
CA GLY A 60 7.64 -6.76 -13.49
C GLY A 60 8.99 -6.08 -13.22
N HIS A 61 9.99 -6.85 -12.79
CA HIS A 61 11.34 -6.32 -12.58
C HIS A 61 11.99 -5.81 -13.88
N LYS A 62 11.82 -6.55 -14.98
CA LYS A 62 12.32 -6.11 -16.30
C LYS A 62 11.68 -4.80 -16.74
N ILE A 63 10.35 -4.71 -16.68
CA ILE A 63 9.60 -3.50 -17.06
C ILE A 63 10.06 -2.28 -16.24
N TYR A 64 10.18 -2.43 -14.91
CA TYR A 64 10.63 -1.35 -14.04
C TYR A 64 12.05 -0.88 -14.40
N LYS A 65 12.99 -1.81 -14.58
CA LYS A 65 14.36 -1.50 -14.97
C LYS A 65 14.46 -0.81 -16.33
N ASP A 66 13.69 -1.27 -17.31
CA ASP A 66 13.67 -0.68 -18.65
C ASP A 66 13.13 0.77 -18.59
N ALA A 67 12.11 1.04 -17.76
CA ALA A 67 11.59 2.39 -17.55
C ALA A 67 12.60 3.34 -16.89
N VAL A 68 13.34 2.86 -15.88
CA VAL A 68 14.44 3.62 -15.25
C VAL A 68 15.55 3.90 -16.29
N LYS A 69 15.95 2.89 -17.06
CA LYS A 69 17.00 3.03 -18.08
C LYS A 69 16.60 3.99 -19.20
N ALA A 70 15.32 4.02 -19.57
CA ALA A 70 14.79 4.94 -20.57
C ALA A 70 14.60 6.38 -20.04
N GLY A 71 14.89 6.64 -18.76
CA GLY A 71 14.73 7.97 -18.15
C GLY A 71 13.26 8.38 -17.94
N LEU A 72 12.32 7.43 -18.00
CA LEU A 72 10.89 7.71 -17.81
C LEU A 72 10.53 7.91 -16.33
N ILE A 73 11.30 7.31 -15.43
CA ILE A 73 11.12 7.42 -13.98
C ILE A 73 12.46 7.54 -13.27
N GLU A 74 12.48 8.32 -12.20
CA GLU A 74 13.58 8.35 -11.24
C GLU A 74 13.40 7.24 -10.19
N SER A 75 14.52 6.69 -9.70
CA SER A 75 14.48 5.57 -8.75
C SER A 75 15.53 5.75 -7.66
N LYS A 76 15.11 5.58 -6.40
CA LYS A 76 15.98 5.46 -5.23
C LYS A 76 15.59 4.20 -4.45
N ASN A 77 16.56 3.56 -3.81
CA ASN A 77 16.27 2.37 -3.02
C ASN A 77 15.46 2.73 -1.78
N LEU A 78 14.32 2.06 -1.58
CA LEU A 78 13.41 2.33 -0.48
C LEU A 78 14.04 2.09 0.91
N LYS A 79 15.11 1.28 0.98
CA LYS A 79 15.89 1.06 2.21
C LYS A 79 16.69 2.29 2.64
N ASP A 80 17.01 3.17 1.69
CA ASP A 80 17.90 4.31 1.91
C ASP A 80 17.14 5.61 2.18
N ILE A 81 15.80 5.56 2.20
CA ILE A 81 14.93 6.72 2.42
C ILE A 81 14.23 6.59 3.77
N LYS A 82 13.95 7.72 4.44
CA LYS A 82 13.10 7.76 5.64
C LYS A 82 11.72 8.33 5.28
N PRO A 83 10.61 7.75 5.78
CA PRO A 83 10.53 6.65 6.74
C PRO A 83 10.78 5.26 6.14
N GLY A 84 10.76 5.12 4.81
CA GLY A 84 11.31 3.98 4.08
C GLY A 84 10.60 2.64 4.28
N LEU A 85 11.33 1.57 3.98
CA LEU A 85 10.85 0.20 4.03
C LEU A 85 10.32 -0.20 5.42
N GLY A 86 10.97 0.24 6.50
CA GLY A 86 10.56 -0.15 7.86
C GLY A 86 9.15 0.34 8.25
N LEU A 87 8.72 1.51 7.76
CA LEU A 87 7.34 1.96 7.95
C LEU A 87 6.35 1.07 7.20
N LEU A 88 6.68 0.73 5.95
CA LEU A 88 5.84 -0.12 5.11
C LEU A 88 5.65 -1.51 5.73
N GLU A 89 6.74 -2.14 6.16
CA GLU A 89 6.71 -3.44 6.84
C GLU A 89 5.87 -3.40 8.12
N ARG A 90 6.00 -2.35 8.93
CA ARG A 90 5.21 -2.18 10.15
C ARG A 90 3.71 -2.11 9.85
N ILE A 91 3.30 -1.29 8.87
CA ILE A 91 1.88 -1.13 8.53
C ILE A 91 1.33 -2.41 7.88
N ALA A 92 2.11 -3.07 7.02
CA ALA A 92 1.74 -4.37 6.44
C ALA A 92 1.52 -5.42 7.53
N GLY A 93 2.46 -5.51 8.49
CA GLY A 93 2.35 -6.41 9.64
C GLY A 93 1.13 -6.11 10.51
N SER A 94 0.83 -4.82 10.76
CA SER A 94 -0.38 -4.42 11.49
C SER A 94 -1.67 -4.82 10.77
N LYS A 95 -1.73 -4.71 9.42
CA LYS A 95 -2.89 -5.16 8.64
C LYS A 95 -3.10 -6.66 8.80
N ARG A 96 -2.04 -7.46 8.57
CA ARG A 96 -2.09 -8.94 8.71
C ARG A 96 -2.55 -9.37 10.11
N LYS A 97 -1.96 -8.81 11.17
CA LYS A 97 -2.33 -9.11 12.57
C LYS A 97 -3.75 -8.68 12.93
N GLY A 98 -4.27 -7.65 12.27
CA GLY A 98 -5.60 -7.10 12.53
C GLY A 98 -6.73 -7.80 11.76
N CYS A 99 -6.43 -8.83 10.97
CA CYS A 99 -7.43 -9.54 10.18
C CYS A 99 -8.29 -10.47 11.05
N LYS A 100 -9.59 -10.47 10.76
CA LYS A 100 -10.54 -11.43 11.32
C LYS A 100 -10.33 -12.80 10.69
N PRO A 101 -10.48 -13.89 11.45
CA PRO A 101 -10.40 -15.24 10.88
C PRO A 101 -11.57 -15.49 9.93
N ILE A 102 -11.30 -16.20 8.83
CA ILE A 102 -12.32 -16.71 7.92
C ILE A 102 -12.72 -18.10 8.44
N ILE A 103 -13.95 -18.22 8.94
CA ILE A 103 -14.54 -19.50 9.33
C ILE A 103 -15.40 -19.96 8.16
N LEU A 104 -14.95 -21.00 7.47
CA LEU A 104 -15.73 -21.62 6.39
C LEU A 104 -16.57 -22.73 7.02
N ASP A 105 -17.86 -22.48 7.19
CA ASP A 105 -18.79 -23.55 7.54
C ASP A 105 -18.85 -24.54 6.38
N LYS A 106 -18.42 -25.78 6.63
CA LYS A 106 -18.66 -26.87 5.68
C LYS A 106 -20.17 -27.02 5.56
N LYS A 107 -20.75 -26.63 4.42
CA LYS A 107 -22.11 -27.05 4.08
C LYS A 107 -22.14 -28.57 4.19
N LYS A 108 -23.02 -29.11 5.03
CA LYS A 108 -23.39 -30.53 4.98
C LYS A 108 -24.03 -30.73 3.60
N GLU A 109 -23.35 -31.48 2.75
CA GLU A 109 -23.98 -32.12 1.58
C GLU A 109 -25.08 -33.09 2.02
#